data_AF-A0A1G5BV76-F1
#
_entry.id   AF-A0A1G5BV76-F1
#
_cell.length_a   1.000
_cell.length_b   1.000
_cell.length_c   1.000
_cell.angle_alpha   90.00
_cell.angle_beta   90.00
_cell.angle_gamma   90.00
#
_symmetry.space_group_name_H-M   'P 1'
#
loop_
_entity.id
_entity.type
_entity.pdbx_description
1 polymer ?
#
loop_
_entity_poly.entity_id
_entity_poly.type
_entity_poly.pdbx_seq_one_letter_code
_entity_poly.pdbx_strand_id
1 'polypeptide(L)'
;MAWKCIVTDDPITDVKEDRKGAVRVEQYKISSQAIYFNGQYLPFTSIKDVQVHESSFTPGMSCGKGIPVFKLRIDYGADKPLVLMVEKEKNVQKIMEMIGR
;
A
#
# COMPACT_ATOMS: atom_id res chain seq x y z
N MET A 1 2.59 -20.00 3.92
CA MET A 1 2.16 -19.22 2.74
C MET A 1 3.37 -18.52 2.16
N ALA A 2 3.61 -18.69 0.86
CA ALA A 2 4.61 -17.91 0.12
C ALA A 2 3.99 -16.57 -0.28
N TRP A 3 4.74 -15.48 -0.12
CA TRP A 3 4.33 -14.15 -0.55
C TRP A 3 4.62 -13.98 -2.03
N LYS A 4 3.69 -13.39 -2.78
CA LYS A 4 3.84 -13.16 -4.21
C LYS A 4 4.28 -11.72 -4.49
N CYS A 5 5.41 -11.56 -5.18
CA CYS A 5 5.80 -10.26 -5.73
C CYS A 5 4.82 -9.88 -6.84
N ILE A 6 4.32 -8.63 -6.85
CA ILE A 6 3.46 -8.16 -7.94
C ILE A 6 4.24 -7.68 -9.16
N VAL A 7 5.56 -7.49 -9.02
CA VAL A 7 6.49 -7.17 -10.12
C VAL A 7 7.34 -8.39 -10.47
N THR A 8 7.72 -8.50 -11.75
CA THR A 8 8.49 -9.62 -12.30
C THR A 8 9.99 -9.49 -12.11
N ASP A 9 10.52 -8.26 -12.20
CA ASP A 9 11.95 -8.04 -12.44
C ASP A 9 12.75 -7.70 -11.19
N ASP A 10 12.08 -7.41 -10.07
CA ASP A 10 12.74 -6.87 -8.88
C ASP A 10 12.22 -7.46 -7.54
N PRO A 11 12.22 -8.80 -7.36
CA PRO A 11 11.78 -9.39 -6.12
C PRO A 11 12.80 -9.17 -4.99
N ILE A 12 12.30 -8.87 -3.78
CA ILE A 12 13.12 -8.87 -2.56
C ILE A 12 13.71 -10.26 -2.29
N THR A 13 15.00 -10.31 -1.96
CA THR A 13 15.79 -11.54 -1.76
C THR A 13 15.30 -12.38 -0.57
N ASP A 14 15.06 -11.78 0.60
CA ASP A 14 14.48 -12.49 1.77
C ASP A 14 13.19 -11.83 2.25
N VAL A 15 12.10 -12.19 1.58
CA VAL A 15 10.75 -11.70 1.88
C VAL A 15 10.30 -12.07 3.30
N LYS A 16 10.78 -13.18 3.86
CA LYS A 16 10.36 -13.60 5.21
C LYS A 16 11.01 -12.73 6.26
N GLU A 17 12.29 -12.42 6.10
CA GLU A 17 13.03 -11.55 7.01
C GLU A 17 12.54 -10.12 6.94
N ASP A 18 12.42 -9.55 5.73
CA ASP A 18 11.94 -8.18 5.54
C ASP A 18 10.54 -7.99 6.15
N ARG A 19 9.64 -8.95 5.94
CA ARG A 19 8.30 -8.89 6.54
C ARG A 19 8.30 -9.01 8.06
N LYS A 20 9.27 -9.69 8.69
CA LYS A 20 9.33 -9.77 10.18
C LYS A 20 9.53 -8.39 10.78
N GLY A 21 10.29 -7.51 10.11
CA GLY A 21 10.49 -6.11 10.50
C GLY A 21 9.33 -5.19 10.13
N ALA A 22 8.32 -5.68 9.41
CA ALA A 22 7.25 -4.84 8.89
C ALA A 22 6.30 -4.33 9.99
N VAL A 23 6.01 -3.03 9.95
CA VAL A 23 5.05 -2.37 10.81
C VAL A 23 3.65 -2.49 10.20
N ARG A 24 2.67 -2.82 11.04
CA ARG A 24 1.27 -2.84 10.60
C ARG A 24 0.71 -1.42 10.53
N VAL A 25 0.14 -1.06 9.39
CA VAL A 25 -0.63 0.17 9.19
C VAL A 25 -1.98 -0.23 8.60
N GLU A 26 -3.03 -0.19 9.42
CA GLU A 26 -4.38 -0.68 9.08
C GLU A 26 -4.38 -2.14 8.59
N GLN A 27 -4.84 -2.43 7.37
CA GLN A 27 -4.78 -3.76 6.77
C GLN A 27 -3.44 -4.10 6.11
N TYR A 28 -2.52 -3.14 5.98
CA TYR A 28 -1.24 -3.32 5.30
C TYR A 28 -0.12 -3.61 6.30
N LYS A 29 0.96 -4.21 5.80
CA LYS A 29 2.25 -4.22 6.52
C LYS A 29 3.31 -3.57 5.66
N ILE A 30 4.13 -2.74 6.26
CA ILE A 30 5.13 -1.95 5.53
C ILE A 30 6.46 -2.18 6.21
N SER A 31 7.42 -2.70 5.48
CA SER A 31 8.80 -2.90 5.93
C SER A 31 9.68 -1.74 5.49
N SER A 32 10.99 -1.89 5.61
CA SER A 32 11.96 -0.97 5.01
C SER A 32 12.11 -1.17 3.50
N GLN A 33 11.57 -2.25 2.92
CA GLN A 33 11.77 -2.56 1.50
C GLN A 33 10.47 -2.74 0.70
N ALA A 34 9.33 -3.01 1.33
CA ALA A 34 8.09 -3.32 0.62
C ALA A 34 6.79 -2.99 1.38
N ILE A 35 5.72 -2.88 0.59
CA ILE A 35 4.33 -2.91 1.06
C ILE A 35 3.78 -4.32 0.87
N TYR A 36 3.20 -4.89 1.93
CA TYR A 36 2.57 -6.20 1.95
C TYR A 36 1.06 -6.08 2.12
N PHE A 37 0.30 -6.79 1.28
CA PHE A 37 -1.15 -6.77 1.26
C PHE A 37 -1.69 -8.07 0.65
N ASN A 38 -2.79 -8.63 1.18
CA ASN A 38 -3.51 -9.77 0.57
C ASN A 38 -2.64 -10.96 0.07
N GLY A 39 -1.57 -11.31 0.79
CA GLY A 39 -0.65 -12.39 0.39
C GLY A 39 0.36 -12.01 -0.71
N GLN A 40 0.37 -10.75 -1.12
CA GLN A 40 1.23 -10.14 -2.12
C GLN A 40 2.13 -9.06 -1.50
N TYR A 41 3.15 -8.64 -2.25
CA TYR A 41 3.97 -7.49 -1.89
C TYR A 41 4.44 -6.69 -3.10
N LEU A 42 4.70 -5.40 -2.87
CA LEU A 42 5.29 -4.46 -3.80
C LEU A 42 6.59 -3.89 -3.20
N PRO A 43 7.76 -4.19 -3.81
CA PRO A 43 9.04 -3.56 -3.47
C PRO A 43 9.02 -2.05 -3.71
N PHE A 44 9.65 -1.28 -2.81
CA PHE A 44 9.76 0.18 -2.93
C PHE A 44 10.61 0.60 -4.12
N THR A 45 11.62 -0.19 -4.47
CA THR A 45 12.49 0.02 -5.63
C THR A 45 11.72 0.06 -6.96
N SER A 46 10.55 -0.60 -7.00
CA SER A 46 9.66 -0.58 -8.17
C SER A 46 8.69 0.62 -8.18
N ILE A 47 8.59 1.38 -7.08
CA ILE A 47 7.66 2.53 -6.97
C ILE A 47 8.23 3.73 -7.72
N LYS A 48 7.47 4.19 -8.72
CA LYS A 48 7.81 5.36 -9.54
C LYS A 48 7.26 6.65 -8.93
N ASP A 49 5.99 6.63 -8.55
CA ASP A 49 5.26 7.77 -8.01
C ASP A 49 4.20 7.33 -6.99
N VAL A 50 3.88 8.21 -6.05
CA VAL A 50 2.82 7.99 -5.07
C VAL A 50 1.97 9.24 -4.95
N GLN A 51 0.66 9.10 -5.19
CA GLN A 51 -0.29 10.21 -5.12
C GLN A 51 -1.34 9.94 -4.06
N VAL A 52 -1.56 10.94 -3.20
CA VAL A 52 -2.61 10.89 -2.17
C VAL A 52 -3.84 11.63 -2.67
N HIS A 53 -4.99 10.96 -2.61
CA HIS A 53 -6.28 11.54 -2.98
C HIS A 53 -7.26 11.40 -1.83
N GLU A 54 -7.85 12.50 -1.39
CA GLU A 54 -9.01 12.47 -0.49
C GLU A 54 -10.22 11.86 -1.22
N SER A 55 -10.96 11.00 -0.53
CA SER A 55 -12.11 10.31 -1.07
C SER A 55 -13.11 9.98 0.02
N SER A 56 -14.25 9.43 -0.37
CA SER A 56 -15.22 8.89 0.55
C SER A 56 -15.61 7.48 0.11
N PHE A 57 -15.72 6.58 1.08
CA PHE A 57 -16.18 5.21 0.89
C PHE A 57 -17.60 5.09 1.42
N THR A 58 -18.53 4.74 0.55
CA THR A 58 -19.92 4.46 0.93
C THR A 58 -20.17 2.96 0.81
N PRO A 59 -20.19 2.21 1.92
CA PRO A 59 -20.54 0.80 1.88
C PRO A 59 -22.04 0.64 1.56
N GLY A 60 -22.34 0.12 0.37
CA GLY A 60 -23.71 -0.15 -0.09
C GLY A 60 -24.38 1.03 -0.79
N MET A 61 -25.20 0.76 -1.81
CA MET A 61 -25.99 1.74 -2.58
C MET A 61 -27.13 2.34 -1.74
N SER A 62 -26.81 2.97 -0.61
CA SER A 62 -27.79 3.69 0.19
C SER A 62 -27.22 5.04 0.61
N CYS A 63 -28.12 6.01 0.71
CA CYS A 63 -27.92 7.45 0.87
C CYS A 63 -27.29 7.86 2.23
N GLY A 64 -26.21 7.18 2.65
CA GLY A 64 -25.43 7.49 3.84
C GLY A 64 -24.29 8.46 3.58
N LYS A 65 -23.90 9.24 4.59
CA LYS A 65 -22.66 10.04 4.57
C LYS A 65 -21.48 9.10 4.38
N GLY A 66 -20.77 9.24 3.26
CA GLY A 66 -19.59 8.43 2.95
C GLY A 66 -18.52 8.59 4.03
N ILE A 67 -17.86 7.50 4.37
CA ILE A 67 -16.75 7.48 5.33
C ILE A 67 -15.56 8.14 4.64
N PRO A 68 -14.98 9.23 5.19
CA PRO A 68 -13.79 9.84 4.59
C PRO A 68 -12.65 8.82 4.60
N VAL A 69 -12.00 8.66 3.45
CA VAL A 69 -10.85 7.78 3.25
C VAL A 69 -9.85 8.45 2.34
N PHE A 70 -8.60 8.05 2.44
CA PHE A 70 -7.53 8.47 1.56
C PHE A 70 -7.17 7.32 0.63
N LYS A 71 -7.00 7.62 -0.66
CA LYS A 71 -6.51 6.70 -1.67
C LYS A 71 -5.07 7.04 -2.00
N LEU A 72 -4.14 6.18 -1.61
CA LEU A 72 -2.76 6.26 -2.09
C LEU A 72 -2.68 5.46 -3.39
N ARG A 73 -2.50 6.17 -4.51
CA ARG A 73 -2.28 5.57 -5.83
C ARG A 73 -0.77 5.46 -6.03
N ILE A 74 -0.28 4.24 -6.09
CA ILE A 74 1.13 3.92 -6.23
C ILE A 74 1.35 3.46 -7.67
N ASP A 75 2.11 4.24 -8.44
CA ASP A 75 2.60 3.85 -9.75
C ASP A 75 3.85 3.00 -9.57
N TYR A 76 3.86 1.83 -10.20
CA TYR A 76 4.98 0.90 -10.22
C TYR A 76 5.26 0.37 -11.63
N GLY A 77 4.81 1.08 -12.67
CA GLY A 77 5.03 0.74 -14.07
C GLY A 77 4.06 -0.27 -14.67
N ALA A 78 2.99 -0.63 -13.96
CA ALA A 78 1.88 -1.43 -14.50
C ALA A 78 0.78 -0.55 -15.11
N ASP A 79 -0.09 -1.15 -15.95
CA ASP A 79 -1.25 -0.47 -16.56
C ASP A 79 -2.20 0.16 -15.52
N LYS A 80 -2.31 -0.48 -14.35
CA LYS A 80 -3.15 0.01 -13.23
C LYS A 80 -2.30 0.24 -11.99
N PRO A 81 -2.43 1.41 -11.33
CA PRO A 81 -1.74 1.67 -10.08
C PRO A 81 -2.27 0.77 -8.97
N LEU A 82 -1.41 0.49 -7.99
CA LEU A 82 -1.84 -0.11 -6.74
C LEU A 82 -2.56 0.97 -5.94
N VAL A 83 -3.78 0.70 -5.48
CA VAL A 83 -4.56 1.65 -4.68
C VAL A 83 -4.67 1.13 -3.25
N LEU A 84 -4.02 1.83 -2.33
CA LEU A 84 -4.22 1.59 -0.90
C LEU A 84 -5.32 2.53 -0.41
N MET A 85 -6.38 1.96 0.14
CA MET A 85 -7.39 2.72 0.89
C MET A 85 -6.98 2.77 2.36
N VAL A 86 -6.89 3.97 2.90
CA VAL A 86 -6.44 4.26 4.26
C VAL A 86 -7.46 5.20 4.90
N GLU A 87 -7.96 4.86 6.08
CA GLU A 87 -9.02 5.66 6.72
C GLU A 87 -8.46 6.91 7.42
N LYS A 88 -7.24 6.83 7.98
CA LYS A 88 -6.69 7.89 8.84
C LYS A 88 -5.57 8.66 8.14
N GLU A 89 -5.66 9.98 8.11
CA GLU A 89 -4.63 10.86 7.52
C GLU A 89 -3.23 10.62 8.12
N LYS A 90 -3.13 10.48 9.45
CA LYS A 90 -1.84 10.15 10.12
C LYS A 90 -1.21 8.85 9.62
N ASN A 91 -2.03 7.90 9.18
CA ASN A 91 -1.54 6.65 8.62
C ASN A 91 -1.05 6.86 7.18
N VAL A 92 -1.68 7.74 6.40
CA VAL A 92 -1.16 8.18 5.09
C VAL A 92 0.24 8.76 5.25
N GLN A 93 0.41 9.72 6.16
CA GLN A 93 1.71 10.36 6.41
C GLN A 93 2.77 9.33 6.81
N LYS A 94 2.42 8.40 7.70
CA LYS A 94 3.30 7.30 8.10
C LYS A 94 3.69 6.40 6.92
N ILE A 95 2.75 6.07 6.03
CA ILE A 95 3.02 5.25 4.84
C ILE A 95 3.99 5.98 3.91
N MET A 96 3.77 7.27 3.65
CA MET A 96 4.63 8.11 2.81
C MET A 96 6.05 8.18 3.37
N GLU A 97 6.20 8.44 4.68
CA GLU A 97 7.50 8.46 5.36
C GLU A 97 8.23 7.11 5.24
N MET A 98 7.52 5.99 5.40
CA MET A 98 8.11 4.65 5.30
C MET A 98 8.52 4.28 3.86
N ILE A 99 7.81 4.78 2.85
CA ILE A 99 8.18 4.60 1.43
C ILE A 99 9.34 5.55 1.05
N GLY A 100 9.56 6.61 1.82
CA GLY A 100 10.56 7.64 1.54
C GLY A 100 10.11 8.67 0.50
N ARG A 101 8.82 9.02 0.49
CA ARG A 101 8.21 9.99 -0.44
C ARG A 101 7.43 11.08 0.31
#